data_AF-A0A554J6M9-F1
#
_entry.id   AF-A0A554J6M9-F1
#
_cell.length_a   1.000
_cell.length_b   1.000
_cell.length_c   1.000
_cell.angle_alpha   90.00
_cell.angle_beta   90.00
_cell.angle_gamma   90.00
#
_symmetry.space_group_name_H-M   'P 1'
#
loop_
_entity.id
_entity.type
_entity.pdbx_description
1 polymer ?
#
loop_
_entity_poly.entity_id
_entity_poly.type
_entity_poly.pdbx_seq_one_letter_code
_entity_poly.pdbx_strand_id
1 'polypeptide(L)'
;EIISKAEKIITDISKEFKIKEESIGKALLEGIEDVRKIERENNALNQCPTCKKGNLRILYSKKTQKYFVACSNYPECRQTFNLPPNSLIKKSGKDCESCKWPKLLAIRKAKRPWEFCFNPICPTRQERNNSDASEKKI
;
A
#
# COMPACT_ATOMS: atom_id res chain seq x y z
N GLU A 1 -53.02 -11.05 3.65
CA GLU A 1 -52.96 -9.74 2.95
C GLU A 1 -51.61 -9.02 3.03
N ILE A 2 -51.00 -8.88 4.22
CA ILE A 2 -49.73 -8.12 4.37
C ILE A 2 -48.57 -8.74 3.59
N ILE A 3 -48.49 -10.08 3.59
CA ILE A 3 -47.40 -10.82 2.95
C ILE A 3 -47.39 -10.60 1.42
N SER A 4 -48.55 -10.65 0.75
CA SER A 4 -48.57 -10.47 -0.72
C SER A 4 -48.30 -9.03 -1.16
N LYS A 5 -48.63 -8.03 -0.33
CA LYS A 5 -48.21 -6.64 -0.56
C LYS A 5 -46.69 -6.51 -0.50
N ALA A 6 -46.05 -7.14 0.49
CA ALA A 6 -44.60 -7.15 0.61
C ALA A 6 -43.92 -7.85 -0.59
N GLU A 7 -44.45 -8.99 -1.04
CA GLU A 7 -43.92 -9.72 -2.21
C GLU A 7 -43.96 -8.87 -3.49
N LYS A 8 -45.06 -8.15 -3.74
CA LYS A 8 -45.17 -7.26 -4.90
C LYS A 8 -44.12 -6.15 -4.86
N ILE A 9 -43.99 -5.46 -3.73
CA ILE A 9 -43.03 -4.37 -3.56
C ILE A 9 -41.61 -4.86 -3.81
N ILE A 10 -41.21 -5.99 -3.23
CA ILE A 10 -39.87 -6.56 -3.41
C ILE A 10 -39.64 -6.94 -4.88
N THR A 11 -40.65 -7.50 -5.55
CA THR A 11 -40.55 -7.89 -6.96
C THR A 11 -40.37 -6.68 -7.88
N ASP A 12 -41.09 -5.59 -7.60
CA ASP A 12 -41.01 -4.36 -8.40
C ASP A 12 -39.65 -3.68 -8.22
N ILE A 13 -39.15 -3.60 -6.98
CA ILE A 13 -37.80 -3.11 -6.69
C ILE A 13 -36.75 -3.97 -7.42
N SER A 14 -36.88 -5.30 -7.34
CA SER A 14 -35.93 -6.23 -7.98
C SER A 14 -35.87 -6.06 -9.50
N LYS A 15 -37.03 -5.86 -10.16
CA LYS A 15 -37.08 -5.56 -11.60
C LYS A 15 -36.38 -4.25 -11.92
N GLU A 16 -36.59 -3.22 -11.12
CA GLU A 16 -35.93 -1.92 -11.33
C GLU A 16 -34.40 -2.03 -11.19
N PHE A 17 -33.91 -2.75 -10.17
CA PHE A 17 -32.49 -3.03 -10.01
C PHE A 17 -31.90 -3.79 -11.20
N LYS A 18 -32.61 -4.80 -11.71
CA LYS A 18 -32.16 -5.59 -12.85
C LYS A 18 -32.02 -4.76 -14.13
N ILE A 19 -32.89 -3.77 -14.34
CA ILE A 19 -32.79 -2.86 -15.50
C ILE A 19 -31.55 -1.96 -15.38
N LYS A 20 -31.18 -1.53 -14.17
CA LYS A 20 -30.05 -0.62 -13.90
C LYS A 20 -28.74 -1.34 -13.57
N GLU A 21 -28.72 -2.68 -13.59
CA GLU A 21 -27.59 -3.48 -13.12
C GLU A 21 -26.30 -3.14 -13.86
N GLU A 22 -26.37 -3.00 -15.19
CA GLU A 22 -25.19 -2.70 -16.01
C GLU A 22 -24.65 -1.28 -15.76
N SER A 23 -25.52 -0.28 -15.61
CA SER A 23 -25.08 1.10 -15.36
C SER A 23 -24.47 1.27 -13.97
N ILE A 24 -25.07 0.63 -12.97
CA ILE A 24 -24.51 0.57 -11.61
C ILE A 24 -23.16 -0.15 -11.64
N GLY A 25 -23.07 -1.29 -12.33
CA GLY A 25 -21.83 -2.06 -12.48
C GLY A 25 -20.69 -1.24 -13.10
N LYS A 26 -20.98 -0.50 -14.18
CA LYS A 26 -20.00 0.39 -14.82
C LYS A 26 -19.52 1.51 -13.91
N ALA A 27 -20.44 2.18 -13.22
CA ALA A 27 -20.09 3.26 -12.28
C ALA A 27 -19.23 2.75 -11.11
N LEU A 28 -19.52 1.56 -10.59
CA LEU A 28 -18.71 0.92 -9.55
C LEU A 28 -17.31 0.54 -10.05
N LEU A 29 -17.22 0.02 -11.28
CA LEU A 29 -15.94 -0.32 -11.89
C LEU A 29 -15.05 0.91 -12.03
N GLU A 30 -15.59 2.00 -12.58
CA GLU A 30 -14.89 3.28 -12.75
C GLU A 30 -14.37 3.80 -11.39
N GLY A 31 -15.23 3.83 -10.37
CA GLY A 31 -14.82 4.24 -9.02
C GLY A 31 -13.69 3.38 -8.43
N ILE A 32 -13.69 2.06 -8.68
CA ILE A 32 -12.62 1.17 -8.22
C ILE A 32 -11.31 1.44 -8.97
N GLU A 33 -11.37 1.71 -10.28
CA GLU A 33 -10.19 2.02 -11.09
C GLU A 33 -9.53 3.33 -10.65
N ASP A 34 -10.32 4.35 -10.34
CA ASP A 34 -9.84 5.62 -9.81
C ASP A 34 -9.13 5.44 -8.47
N VAL A 35 -9.75 4.72 -7.53
CA VAL A 35 -9.14 4.40 -6.24
C VAL A 35 -7.80 3.67 -6.44
N ARG A 36 -7.75 2.67 -7.32
CA ARG A 36 -6.52 1.93 -7.62
C ARG A 36 -5.44 2.80 -8.26
N LYS A 37 -5.82 3.77 -9.09
CA LYS A 37 -4.89 4.72 -9.70
C LYS A 37 -4.29 5.64 -8.63
N ILE A 38 -5.13 6.20 -7.78
CA ILE A 38 -4.72 7.05 -6.65
C ILE A 38 -3.80 6.28 -5.70
N GLU A 39 -4.13 5.05 -5.32
CA GLU A 39 -3.27 4.21 -4.48
C GLU A 39 -1.92 3.92 -5.13
N ARG A 40 -1.92 3.62 -6.43
CA ARG A 40 -0.70 3.37 -7.21
C ARG A 40 0.23 4.57 -7.21
N GLU A 41 -0.30 5.78 -7.38
CA GLU A 41 0.46 7.03 -7.34
C GLU A 41 0.95 7.34 -5.91
N ASN A 42 0.05 7.23 -4.93
CA ASN A 42 0.37 7.43 -3.52
C ASN A 42 1.41 6.45 -2.98
N ASN A 43 1.52 5.24 -3.54
CA ASN A 43 2.52 4.26 -3.13
C ASN A 43 3.79 4.27 -3.98
N ALA A 44 3.87 5.05 -5.07
CA ALA A 44 5.05 5.11 -5.94
C ALA A 44 6.21 5.94 -5.37
N LEU A 45 7.36 5.34 -5.17
CA LEU A 45 8.57 5.97 -4.65
C LEU A 45 9.48 6.41 -5.81
N ASN A 46 10.80 6.31 -5.62
CA ASN A 46 11.81 6.61 -6.62
C ASN A 46 11.97 5.49 -7.66
N GLN A 47 12.69 5.81 -8.74
CA GLN A 47 13.08 4.85 -9.77
C GLN A 47 13.90 3.70 -9.17
N CYS A 48 13.66 2.49 -9.67
CA CYS A 48 14.37 1.30 -9.22
C CYS A 48 15.85 1.37 -9.62
N PRO A 49 16.80 1.29 -8.66
CA PRO A 49 18.22 1.38 -8.97
C PRO A 49 18.72 0.16 -9.77
N THR A 50 18.06 -0.99 -9.62
CA THR A 50 18.49 -2.26 -10.22
C THR A 50 18.18 -2.31 -11.72
N CYS A 51 16.93 -2.02 -12.12
CA CYS A 51 16.52 -2.16 -13.52
C CYS A 51 16.44 -0.82 -14.26
N LYS A 52 16.38 0.32 -13.56
CA LYS A 52 16.18 1.67 -14.11
C LYS A 52 14.99 1.84 -15.06
N LYS A 53 14.10 0.85 -15.18
CA LYS A 53 12.90 0.89 -16.04
C LYS A 53 11.62 1.11 -15.26
N GLY A 54 11.54 0.55 -14.05
CA GLY A 54 10.38 0.68 -13.16
C GLY A 54 10.62 1.60 -11.97
N ASN A 55 9.54 1.88 -11.24
CA ASN A 55 9.57 2.62 -9.97
C ASN A 55 9.40 1.65 -8.80
N LEU A 56 10.05 1.96 -7.68
CA LEU A 56 9.80 1.26 -6.42
C LEU A 56 8.42 1.67 -5.90
N ARG A 57 7.65 0.74 -5.34
CA ARG A 57 6.34 1.00 -4.75
C ARG A 57 6.17 0.28 -3.43
N ILE A 58 5.41 0.88 -2.52
CA ILE A 58 4.99 0.25 -1.27
C ILE A 58 3.84 -0.73 -1.59
N LEU A 59 3.98 -1.98 -1.19
CA LEU A 59 2.99 -3.05 -1.35
C LEU A 59 2.70 -3.70 -0.01
N TYR A 60 1.49 -4.24 0.13
CA TYR A 60 1.09 -5.04 1.28
C TYR A 60 0.96 -6.51 0.86
N SER A 61 1.68 -7.39 1.56
CA SER A 61 1.57 -8.83 1.35
C SER A 61 0.48 -9.41 2.25
N LYS A 62 -0.58 -9.96 1.66
CA LYS A 62 -1.62 -10.69 2.40
C LYS A 62 -1.08 -11.96 3.07
N LYS A 63 -0.11 -12.64 2.44
CA LYS A 63 0.49 -13.89 2.95
C LYS A 63 1.32 -13.66 4.20
N THR A 64 2.17 -12.62 4.21
CA THR A 64 3.07 -12.33 5.33
C THR A 64 2.53 -11.26 6.27
N GLN A 65 1.39 -10.65 5.94
CA GLN A 65 0.75 -9.54 6.65
C GLN A 65 1.69 -8.35 6.91
N LYS A 66 2.60 -8.09 5.97
CA LYS A 66 3.65 -7.08 6.09
C LYS A 66 3.69 -6.19 4.85
N TYR A 67 4.01 -4.93 5.08
CA TYR A 67 4.38 -4.01 4.01
C TYR A 67 5.81 -4.29 3.54
N PHE A 68 6.05 -4.10 2.26
CA PHE A 68 7.35 -4.21 1.62
C PHE A 68 7.43 -3.22 0.45
N VAL A 69 8.64 -2.90 0.01
CA VAL A 69 8.84 -2.14 -1.23
C VAL A 69 9.22 -3.12 -2.34
N ALA A 70 8.65 -2.99 -3.53
CA ALA A 70 9.06 -3.77 -4.70
C ALA A 70 9.06 -2.93 -5.97
N CYS A 71 9.81 -3.39 -6.99
CA CYS A 71 9.80 -2.79 -8.31
C CYS A 71 8.46 -3.00 -9.02
N SER A 72 7.95 -1.95 -9.67
CA SER A 72 6.76 -2.01 -10.52
C SER A 72 6.94 -2.86 -11.78
N ASN A 73 8.18 -3.18 -12.16
CA ASN A 73 8.52 -3.97 -13.34
C ASN A 73 8.63 -5.48 -13.03
N TYR A 74 7.98 -5.97 -11.99
CA TYR A 74 7.85 -7.40 -11.73
C TYR A 74 7.01 -8.04 -12.87
N PRO A 75 7.36 -9.24 -13.40
CA PRO A 75 8.35 -10.21 -12.91
C PRO A 75 9.80 -9.98 -13.39
N GLU A 76 10.03 -9.08 -14.35
CA GLU A 76 11.35 -8.80 -14.94
C GLU A 76 12.35 -8.23 -13.92
N CYS A 77 11.88 -7.47 -12.94
CA CYS A 77 12.69 -6.99 -11.82
C CYS A 77 12.09 -7.43 -10.48
N ARG A 78 12.81 -8.28 -9.77
CA ARG A 78 12.43 -8.84 -8.46
C ARG A 78 13.03 -8.10 -7.27
N GLN A 79 13.51 -6.88 -7.48
CA GLN A 79 14.05 -6.07 -6.40
C GLN A 79 12.98 -5.80 -5.35
N THR A 80 13.26 -6.19 -4.11
CA THR A 80 12.37 -5.96 -2.97
C THR A 80 13.14 -5.46 -1.74
N PHE A 81 12.46 -4.73 -0.87
CA PHE A 81 12.99 -4.28 0.41
C PHE A 81 11.97 -4.52 1.51
N ASN A 82 12.41 -5.21 2.56
CA ASN A 82 11.58 -5.47 3.73
C ASN A 82 11.43 -4.21 4.59
N LEU A 83 10.22 -3.99 5.09
CA LEU A 83 9.90 -2.87 5.97
C LEU A 83 9.60 -3.35 7.40
N PRO A 84 9.61 -2.45 8.40
CA PRO A 84 9.33 -2.80 9.78
C PRO A 84 8.00 -3.56 9.91
N PRO A 85 7.97 -4.72 10.60
CA PRO A 85 6.75 -5.50 10.75
C PRO A 85 5.73 -4.77 11.63
N ASN A 86 4.47 -5.18 11.56
CA ASN A 86 3.37 -4.70 12.40
C ASN A 86 3.23 -3.17 12.40
N SER A 87 3.52 -2.53 11.26
CA SER A 87 3.39 -1.09 11.09
C SER A 87 2.64 -0.76 9.81
N LEU A 88 1.80 0.26 9.88
CA LEU A 88 1.25 0.90 8.70
C LEU A 88 2.34 1.78 8.10
N ILE A 89 2.60 1.62 6.80
CA ILE A 89 3.63 2.37 6.10
C ILE A 89 2.98 3.43 5.23
N LYS A 90 3.45 4.66 5.34
CA LYS A 90 3.09 5.77 4.45
C LYS A 90 4.36 6.45 3.92
N LYS A 91 4.23 7.23 2.85
CA LYS A 91 5.29 8.16 2.44
C LYS A 91 5.42 9.27 3.48
N SER A 92 6.65 9.65 3.80
CA SER A 92 6.91 10.78 4.70
C SER A 92 6.85 12.14 3.98
N GLY A 93 7.02 12.17 2.65
CA GLY A 93 7.11 13.40 1.86
C GLY A 93 8.46 14.11 1.96
N LYS A 94 9.41 13.55 2.72
CA LYS A 94 10.78 14.07 2.88
C LYS A 94 11.78 13.08 2.30
N ASP A 95 12.87 13.59 1.77
CA ASP A 95 14.00 12.78 1.34
C ASP A 95 15.02 12.62 2.47
N CYS A 96 15.80 11.55 2.39
CA CYS A 96 16.90 11.29 3.31
C CYS A 96 18.08 12.22 2.99
N GLU A 97 18.61 12.92 3.99
CA GLU A 97 19.72 13.86 3.83
C GLU A 97 21.00 13.17 3.32
N SER A 98 21.25 11.92 3.71
CA SER A 98 22.49 11.21 3.38
C SER A 98 22.47 10.56 1.99
N CYS A 99 21.33 9.98 1.57
CA CYS A 99 21.25 9.19 0.34
C CYS A 99 20.24 9.71 -0.69
N LYS A 100 19.49 10.77 -0.38
CA LYS A 100 18.45 11.39 -1.23
C LYS A 100 17.30 10.47 -1.62
N TRP A 101 17.14 9.33 -0.94
CA TRP A 101 15.98 8.45 -1.14
C TRP A 101 14.79 8.94 -0.32
N PRO A 102 13.54 8.74 -0.80
CA PRO A 102 12.36 9.13 -0.05
C PRO A 102 12.29 8.38 1.28
N LYS A 103 12.00 9.11 2.37
CA LYS A 103 11.73 8.53 3.68
C LYS A 103 10.31 7.98 3.75
N LEU A 104 10.17 6.93 4.55
CA LEU A 104 8.89 6.33 4.87
C LEU A 104 8.53 6.63 6.33
N LEU A 105 7.23 6.72 6.61
CA LEU A 105 6.67 6.87 7.95
C LEU A 105 6.11 5.52 8.38
N ALA A 106 6.62 4.98 9.48
CA ALA A 106 6.05 3.80 10.13
C ALA A 106 5.13 4.24 11.27
N ILE A 107 3.89 3.73 11.27
CA ILE A 107 2.88 4.00 12.28
C ILE A 107 2.53 2.68 12.97
N ARG A 108 2.70 2.61 14.29
CA ARG A 108 2.33 1.45 15.11
C ARG A 108 1.33 1.88 16.18
N LYS A 109 0.45 0.96 16.59
CA LYS A 109 -0.47 1.19 17.71
C LYS A 109 0.33 1.51 18.96
N ALA A 110 -0.09 2.53 19.70
CA ALA A 110 0.51 2.98 20.96
C ALA A 110 1.98 3.42 20.90
N LYS A 111 2.55 3.66 19.71
CA LYS A 111 3.90 4.22 19.56
C LYS A 111 3.87 5.48 18.69
N ARG A 112 4.75 6.43 18.98
CA ARG A 112 4.91 7.64 18.17
C ARG A 112 5.34 7.24 16.75
N PRO A 113 4.68 7.73 15.69
CA PRO A 113 5.13 7.53 14.32
C PRO A 113 6.58 7.99 14.13
N TRP A 114 7.38 7.24 13.38
CA TRP A 114 8.76 7.60 13.10
C TRP A 114 9.10 7.48 11.62
N GLU A 115 9.94 8.40 11.15
CA GLU A 115 10.47 8.38 9.78
C GLU A 115 11.69 7.45 9.72
N PHE A 116 11.87 6.76 8.59
CA PHE A 116 13.04 5.92 8.34
C PHE A 116 13.40 5.85 6.85
N CYS A 117 14.68 5.62 6.57
CA CYS A 117 15.15 5.31 5.22
C CYS A 117 15.06 3.80 4.98
N PHE A 118 14.53 3.38 3.83
CA PHE A 118 14.44 1.96 3.45
C PHE A 118 15.60 1.48 2.58
N ASN A 119 16.49 2.39 2.13
CA ASN A 119 17.70 2.03 1.39
C ASN A 119 18.66 1.23 2.29
N PRO A 120 19.04 -0.01 1.95
CA PRO A 120 19.99 -0.82 2.73
C PRO A 120 21.41 -0.26 2.81
N ILE A 121 21.80 0.56 1.82
CA ILE A 121 23.15 1.13 1.70
C ILE A 121 23.23 2.48 2.45
N CYS A 122 22.15 2.95 3.07
CA CYS A 122 22.15 4.23 3.76
C CYS A 122 22.95 4.13 5.08
N PRO A 123 23.98 4.98 5.30
CA PRO A 123 24.85 4.90 6.49
C PRO A 123 24.07 5.08 7.78
N THR A 124 23.17 6.06 7.84
CA THR A 124 22.31 6.33 9.02
C THR A 124 21.37 5.17 9.35
N ARG A 125 21.01 4.34 8.36
CA ARG A 125 20.22 3.13 8.60
C ARG A 125 21.08 2.01 9.17
N GLN A 126 22.30 1.85 8.69
CA GLN A 126 23.22 0.80 9.14
C GLN A 126 23.61 1.02 10.61
N GLU A 127 23.88 2.27 11.00
CA GLU A 127 24.15 2.64 12.40
C GLU A 127 22.99 2.26 13.32
N ARG A 128 21.75 2.55 12.93
CA ARG A 128 20.54 2.22 13.70
C ARG A 128 20.31 0.70 13.83
N ASN A 129 20.57 -0.05 12.76
CA ASN A 129 20.47 -1.51 12.83
C ASN A 129 21.54 -2.11 13.77
N ASN A 130 22.73 -1.52 13.80
CA ASN A 130 23.81 -1.95 14.68
C ASN A 130 23.51 -1.63 16.15
N SER A 131 22.94 -0.46 16.46
CA SER A 131 22.51 -0.10 17.82
C SER A 131 21.39 -1.02 18.34
N ASP A 132 20.40 -1.32 17.50
CA ASP A 132 19.29 -2.23 17.83
C ASP A 132 19.77 -3.70 18.02
N ALA A 133 20.88 -4.08 17.39
CA ALA A 133 21.48 -5.41 17.52
C ALA A 133 22.31 -5.55 18.80
N SER A 134 22.96 -4.48 19.26
CA SER A 134 23.68 -4.45 20.55
C SER A 134 22.75 -4.51 21.76
N GLU A 135 21.57 -3.86 21.71
CA GLU A 135 20.60 -3.88 22.82
C GLU A 135 19.89 -5.23 23.00
N LYS A 136 19.87 -6.09 21.97
CA LYS A 136 19.27 -7.44 22.04
C LYS A 136 20.19 -8.53 22.58
N LYS A 137 21.45 -8.20 22.91
CA LYS A 137 22.44 -9.14 23.47
C LYS A 137 22.57 -9.07 24.99
N ILE A 138 21.72 -8.28 25.67
CA ILE A 138 21.66 -8.17 27.13
C ILE A 138 20.37 -8.84 27.61
#